data_AF-A0AAX2ZE62-F1
#
_entry.id   AF-A0AAX2ZE62-F1
#
_cell.length_a   1.000
_cell.length_b   1.000
_cell.length_c   1.000
_cell.angle_alpha   90.00
_cell.angle_beta   90.00
_cell.angle_gamma   90.00
#
_symmetry.space_group_name_H-M   'P 1'
#
loop_
_entity.id
_entity.type
_entity.pdbx_description
1 polymer ?
#
loop_
_entity_poly.entity_id
_entity_poly.type
_entity_poly.pdbx_seq_one_letter_code
_entity_poly.pdbx_strand_id
1 'polypeptide(L)'
;MQEVWKDIDGYEGKYQVSNLGRVKSLNYNRTGEEKLLKPLENKCGYVRVVLYKDRRAKNYLIHRLVAETFIPNPNNYPIINHKDENKQNNKVKNLEWCTYEYNNTYGSTIERAVEKRKGYKHTDEIRRKISESNKGKKYSEETINKMRKSKLGPNNPMYGMTGNKNPMYGRRGSKNPNAIKVICITTGEIFNSIKETEMKLKICHIVDCCRGKRNYAGKHPVTGEKLVWRYYDE
;
A
#
# COMPACT_ATOMS: atom_id res chain seq x y z
N MET A 1 -27.09 17.39 -28.15
CA MET A 1 -26.86 16.12 -28.87
C MET A 1 -28.19 15.41 -28.96
N GLN A 2 -28.63 15.06 -30.16
CA GLN A 2 -29.87 14.30 -30.37
C GLN A 2 -29.67 12.86 -29.88
N GLU A 3 -30.74 12.26 -29.36
CA GLU A 3 -30.72 10.86 -28.97
C GLU A 3 -30.86 9.97 -30.21
N VAL A 4 -29.97 8.99 -30.34
CA VAL A 4 -29.95 8.01 -31.43
C VAL A 4 -30.15 6.64 -30.82
N TRP A 5 -31.08 5.87 -31.37
CA TRP A 5 -31.40 4.50 -30.97
C TRP A 5 -30.89 3.51 -32.01
N LYS A 6 -30.32 2.41 -31.55
CA LYS A 6 -29.85 1.31 -32.41
C LYS A 6 -30.24 -0.03 -31.77
N ASP A 7 -30.46 -1.02 -32.60
CA ASP A 7 -30.69 -2.39 -32.15
C ASP A 7 -29.46 -2.93 -31.41
N ILE A 8 -29.71 -3.70 -30.36
CA ILE A 8 -28.68 -4.41 -29.62
C ILE A 8 -28.33 -5.68 -30.39
N ASP A 9 -27.04 -5.91 -30.63
CA ASP A 9 -26.53 -7.10 -31.33
C ASP A 9 -27.02 -8.41 -30.68
N GLY A 10 -27.58 -9.29 -31.50
CA GLY A 10 -28.24 -10.53 -31.08
C GLY A 10 -29.63 -10.35 -30.47
N TYR A 11 -30.17 -9.13 -30.44
CA TYR A 11 -31.50 -8.79 -29.92
C TYR A 11 -32.28 -7.86 -30.88
N GLU A 12 -31.98 -7.95 -32.18
CA GLU A 12 -32.59 -7.19 -33.26
C GLU A 12 -34.11 -7.31 -33.23
N GLY A 13 -34.80 -6.18 -33.43
CA GLY A 13 -36.27 -6.11 -33.35
C GLY A 13 -36.87 -6.37 -31.96
N LYS A 14 -36.08 -6.64 -30.92
CA LYS A 14 -36.56 -6.86 -29.54
C LYS A 14 -36.16 -5.73 -28.60
N TYR A 15 -34.92 -5.25 -28.69
CA TYR A 15 -34.39 -4.22 -27.79
C TYR A 15 -33.49 -3.24 -28.53
N GLN A 16 -33.54 -1.99 -28.08
CA GLN A 16 -32.66 -0.92 -28.55
C GLN A 16 -31.93 -0.25 -27.41
N VAL A 17 -30.71 0.21 -27.68
CA VAL A 17 -29.91 1.04 -26.79
C VAL A 17 -29.69 2.40 -27.42
N SER A 18 -29.70 3.46 -26.60
CA SER A 18 -29.46 4.82 -27.04
C SER A 18 -28.05 5.30 -26.75
N ASN A 19 -27.58 6.28 -27.52
CA ASN A 19 -26.32 6.96 -27.27
C ASN A 19 -26.26 7.70 -25.92
N LEU A 20 -27.41 7.89 -25.26
CA LEU A 20 -27.52 8.48 -23.92
C LEU A 20 -27.52 7.44 -22.79
N GLY A 21 -27.38 6.15 -23.12
CA GLY A 21 -27.32 5.07 -22.14
C GLY A 21 -28.69 4.62 -21.63
N ARG A 22 -29.74 4.78 -22.44
CA ARG A 22 -31.07 4.22 -22.17
C ARG A 22 -31.29 2.96 -22.96
N VAL A 23 -32.10 2.04 -22.43
CA VAL A 23 -32.45 0.79 -23.11
C VAL A 23 -33.97 0.67 -23.13
N LYS A 24 -34.54 0.31 -24.29
CA LYS A 24 -35.97 0.06 -24.45
C LYS A 24 -36.24 -1.32 -25.04
N SER A 25 -37.37 -1.89 -24.65
CA SER A 25 -38.00 -3.02 -25.32
C SER A 25 -38.86 -2.49 -26.46
N LEU A 26 -38.84 -3.16 -27.62
CA LEU A 26 -39.70 -2.84 -28.76
C LEU A 26 -41.04 -3.60 -28.74
N ASN A 27 -41.13 -4.65 -27.91
CA ASN A 27 -42.34 -5.46 -27.76
C ASN A 27 -42.54 -5.82 -26.29
N TYR A 28 -42.75 -4.80 -25.45
CA TYR A 28 -42.86 -4.98 -24.01
C TYR A 28 -44.09 -5.83 -23.67
N ASN A 29 -43.93 -6.83 -22.80
CA ASN A 29 -45.01 -7.76 -22.43
C ASN A 29 -45.76 -8.40 -23.61
N ARG A 30 -45.16 -8.47 -24.81
CA ARG A 30 -45.78 -8.97 -26.04
C ARG A 30 -46.98 -8.12 -26.52
N THR A 31 -47.08 -6.85 -26.12
CA THR A 31 -48.17 -5.95 -26.53
C THR A 31 -47.93 -5.25 -27.86
N GLY A 32 -46.71 -5.33 -28.42
CA GLY A 32 -46.27 -4.53 -29.56
C GLY A 32 -45.85 -3.10 -29.19
N GLU A 33 -45.89 -2.74 -27.91
CA GLU A 33 -45.54 -1.40 -27.46
C GLU A 33 -44.07 -1.29 -27.05
N GLU A 34 -43.50 -0.12 -27.30
CA GLU A 34 -42.18 0.22 -26.80
C GLU A 34 -42.22 0.60 -25.32
N LYS A 35 -41.20 0.18 -24.55
CA LYS A 35 -41.06 0.62 -23.16
C LYS A 35 -39.60 0.75 -22.74
N LEU A 36 -39.28 1.88 -22.11
CA LEU A 36 -38.00 2.07 -21.43
C LEU A 36 -37.84 1.06 -20.29
N LEU A 37 -36.74 0.32 -20.30
CA LEU A 37 -36.42 -0.63 -19.25
C LEU A 37 -35.88 0.11 -18.02
N LYS A 38 -36.28 -0.36 -16.83
CA LYS A 38 -35.78 0.20 -15.57
C LYS A 38 -34.33 -0.30 -15.34
N PRO A 39 -33.33 0.60 -15.28
CA PRO A 39 -31.98 0.23 -14.93
C PRO A 39 -31.89 -0.19 -13.45
N LEU A 40 -30.95 -1.08 -13.14
CA LEU A 40 -30.61 -1.49 -11.78
C LEU A 40 -29.11 -1.38 -11.56
N GLU A 41 -28.69 -1.03 -10.35
CA GLU A 41 -27.29 -1.03 -9.97
C GLU A 41 -26.85 -2.41 -9.48
N ASN A 42 -25.58 -2.75 -9.73
CA ASN A 42 -24.95 -3.92 -9.14
C ASN A 42 -24.15 -3.55 -7.88
N LYS A 43 -23.65 -4.56 -7.16
CA LYS A 43 -22.85 -4.37 -5.94
C LYS A 43 -21.55 -3.57 -6.16
N CYS A 44 -21.10 -3.45 -7.41
CA CYS A 44 -19.90 -2.71 -7.80
C CYS A 44 -20.20 -1.29 -8.33
N GLY A 45 -21.46 -0.85 -8.28
CA GLY A 45 -21.93 0.47 -8.71
C GLY A 45 -22.18 0.62 -10.22
N TYR A 46 -22.07 -0.45 -11.02
CA TYR A 46 -22.38 -0.40 -12.44
C TYR A 46 -23.87 -0.62 -12.70
N VAL A 47 -24.40 0.13 -13.68
CA VAL A 47 -25.79 0.04 -14.12
C VAL A 47 -25.98 -1.11 -15.11
N ARG A 48 -27.01 -1.91 -14.88
CA ARG A 48 -27.39 -3.08 -15.69
C ARG A 48 -28.88 -3.10 -16.03
N VAL A 49 -29.22 -3.87 -17.06
CA VAL A 49 -30.58 -4.25 -17.44
C VAL A 49 -30.66 -5.77 -17.65
N VAL A 50 -31.88 -6.31 -17.57
CA VAL A 50 -32.17 -7.70 -17.91
C VAL A 50 -32.84 -7.73 -19.28
N LEU A 51 -32.25 -8.47 -20.21
CA LEU A 51 -32.82 -8.72 -21.53
C LEU A 51 -33.29 -10.17 -21.62
N TYR A 52 -34.42 -10.38 -22.31
CA TYR A 52 -35.02 -11.70 -22.48
C TYR A 52 -34.94 -12.15 -23.94
N LYS A 53 -34.42 -13.35 -24.18
CA LYS A 53 -34.42 -13.99 -25.50
C LYS A 53 -34.61 -15.49 -25.29
N ASP A 54 -35.49 -16.09 -26.08
CA ASP A 54 -35.76 -17.54 -26.09
C ASP A 54 -36.06 -18.11 -24.69
N ARG A 55 -36.92 -17.38 -23.95
CA ARG A 55 -37.33 -17.67 -22.56
C ARG A 55 -36.19 -17.63 -21.52
N ARG A 56 -35.00 -17.13 -21.89
CA ARG A 56 -33.86 -16.96 -20.99
C ARG A 56 -33.64 -15.47 -20.70
N ALA A 57 -33.45 -15.18 -19.42
CA ALA A 57 -33.08 -13.84 -18.93
C ALA A 57 -31.56 -13.74 -18.80
N LYS A 58 -30.96 -12.64 -19.27
CA LYS A 58 -29.53 -12.38 -19.08
C LYS A 58 -29.31 -10.92 -18.68
N ASN A 59 -28.35 -10.73 -17.78
CA ASN A 59 -27.93 -9.41 -17.32
C ASN A 59 -26.90 -8.82 -18.28
N TYR A 60 -27.11 -7.55 -18.66
CA TYR A 60 -26.18 -6.78 -19.47
C TYR A 60 -25.85 -5.46 -18.76
N LEU A 61 -24.58 -5.07 -18.81
CA LEU A 61 -24.14 -3.76 -18.32
C LEU A 61 -24.44 -2.72 -19.39
N ILE A 62 -25.04 -1.59 -19.01
CA ILE A 62 -25.47 -0.59 -19.98
C ILE A 62 -24.29 0.03 -20.72
N HIS A 63 -23.19 0.38 -20.02
CA HIS A 63 -22.00 0.93 -20.69
C HIS A 63 -21.42 -0.01 -21.76
N ARG A 64 -21.50 -1.33 -21.58
CA ARG A 64 -21.07 -2.31 -22.60
C ARG A 64 -21.98 -2.26 -23.82
N LEU A 65 -23.29 -2.37 -23.62
CA LEU A 65 -24.26 -2.26 -24.71
C LEU A 65 -24.05 -0.98 -25.51
N VAL A 66 -23.86 0.14 -24.82
CA VAL A 66 -23.61 1.44 -25.47
C VAL A 66 -22.29 1.44 -26.24
N ALA A 67 -21.18 1.03 -25.61
CA ALA A 67 -19.88 1.06 -26.27
C ALA A 67 -19.81 0.11 -27.47
N GLU A 68 -20.31 -1.12 -27.33
CA GLU A 68 -20.37 -2.13 -28.40
C GLU A 68 -21.22 -1.66 -29.59
N THR A 69 -22.26 -0.86 -29.34
CA THR A 69 -23.18 -0.38 -30.39
C THR A 69 -22.73 0.91 -31.08
N PHE A 70 -22.02 1.79 -30.37
CA PHE A 70 -21.73 3.15 -30.84
C PHE A 70 -20.24 3.49 -30.98
N ILE A 71 -19.34 2.71 -30.39
CA ILE A 71 -17.91 3.03 -30.34
C ILE A 71 -17.12 1.90 -31.03
N PRO A 72 -16.56 2.14 -32.22
CA PRO A 72 -15.68 1.17 -32.87
C PRO A 72 -14.52 0.76 -31.96
N ASN A 73 -14.19 -0.52 -31.96
CA ASN A 73 -13.07 -1.07 -31.19
C ASN A 73 -12.03 -1.73 -32.11
N PRO A 74 -11.36 -0.95 -33.01
CA PRO A 74 -10.42 -1.50 -33.99
C PRO A 74 -9.21 -2.19 -33.34
N ASN A 75 -8.83 -1.77 -32.12
CA ASN A 75 -7.71 -2.34 -31.38
C ASN A 75 -8.10 -3.54 -30.50
N ASN A 76 -9.38 -3.96 -30.54
CA ASN A 76 -9.91 -5.06 -29.74
C ASN A 76 -9.59 -4.95 -28.24
N TYR A 77 -9.70 -3.74 -27.69
CA TYR A 77 -9.46 -3.52 -26.27
C TYR A 77 -10.54 -4.19 -25.40
N PRO A 78 -10.15 -4.80 -24.26
CA PRO A 78 -11.07 -5.63 -23.48
C PRO A 78 -11.96 -4.85 -22.51
N ILE A 79 -11.63 -3.59 -22.19
CA ILE A 79 -12.25 -2.83 -21.10
C ILE A 79 -12.83 -1.51 -21.61
N ILE A 80 -13.90 -1.06 -20.95
CA ILE A 80 -14.51 0.25 -21.17
C ILE A 80 -14.25 1.10 -19.93
N ASN A 81 -13.65 2.27 -20.14
CA ASN A 81 -13.45 3.27 -19.11
C ASN A 81 -14.61 4.29 -19.11
N HIS A 82 -14.97 4.78 -17.92
CA HIS A 82 -15.84 5.94 -17.73
C HIS A 82 -14.96 7.16 -17.49
N LYS A 83 -14.92 8.09 -18.45
CA LYS A 83 -13.98 9.23 -18.45
C LYS A 83 -14.12 10.13 -17.22
N ASP A 84 -15.34 10.25 -16.69
CA ASP A 84 -15.67 11.03 -15.48
C ASP A 84 -15.60 10.21 -14.18
N GLU A 85 -15.13 8.96 -14.24
CA GLU A 85 -15.11 7.99 -13.13
C GLU A 85 -16.48 7.66 -12.51
N ASN A 86 -17.59 8.12 -13.13
CA ASN A 86 -18.96 7.84 -12.70
C ASN A 86 -19.57 6.68 -13.50
N LYS A 87 -19.66 5.52 -12.85
CA LYS A 87 -20.20 4.27 -13.41
C LYS A 87 -21.68 4.33 -13.81
N GLN A 88 -22.40 5.39 -13.42
CA GLN A 88 -23.80 5.61 -13.79
C GLN A 88 -23.95 6.48 -15.05
N ASN A 89 -22.92 7.24 -15.44
CA ASN A 89 -22.94 8.06 -16.65
C ASN A 89 -22.57 7.23 -17.89
N ASN A 90 -23.55 6.51 -18.42
CA ASN A 90 -23.37 5.59 -19.56
C ASN A 90 -23.57 6.26 -20.94
N LYS A 91 -23.37 7.58 -21.05
CA LYS A 91 -23.46 8.30 -22.33
C LYS A 91 -22.25 7.93 -23.20
N VAL A 92 -22.44 7.74 -24.51
CA VAL A 92 -21.37 7.38 -25.46
C VAL A 92 -20.15 8.29 -25.32
N LYS A 93 -20.35 9.61 -25.22
CA LYS A 93 -19.24 10.58 -25.09
C LYS A 93 -18.36 10.37 -23.84
N ASN A 94 -18.91 9.73 -22.80
CA ASN A 94 -18.24 9.47 -21.53
C ASN A 94 -17.55 8.10 -21.49
N LEU A 95 -17.72 7.28 -22.52
CA LEU A 95 -17.17 5.93 -22.59
C LEU A 95 -16.01 5.88 -23.59
N GLU A 96 -15.02 5.04 -23.31
CA GLU A 96 -13.93 4.73 -24.24
C GLU A 96 -13.43 3.30 -24.02
N TRP A 97 -12.99 2.65 -25.09
CA TRP A 97 -12.29 1.37 -25.01
C TRP A 97 -10.85 1.58 -24.56
N CYS A 98 -10.36 0.78 -23.62
CA CYS A 98 -9.02 0.91 -23.05
C CYS A 98 -8.41 -0.43 -22.58
N THR A 99 -7.12 -0.39 -22.26
CA THR A 99 -6.42 -1.52 -21.63
C THR A 99 -6.69 -1.58 -20.12
N TYR A 100 -6.39 -2.73 -19.51
CA TYR A 100 -6.45 -2.89 -18.05
C TYR A 100 -5.50 -1.94 -17.32
N GLU A 101 -4.27 -1.79 -17.84
CA GLU A 101 -3.25 -0.93 -17.25
C GLU A 101 -3.74 0.52 -17.18
N TYR A 102 -4.20 1.05 -18.30
CA TYR A 102 -4.76 2.40 -18.37
C TYR A 102 -5.89 2.59 -17.37
N ASN A 103 -6.88 1.69 -17.36
CA ASN A 103 -8.03 1.79 -16.45
C ASN A 103 -7.62 1.74 -14.97
N ASN A 104 -6.58 0.99 -14.61
CA ASN A 104 -6.12 0.85 -13.24
C ASN A 104 -5.32 2.07 -12.75
N THR A 105 -4.81 2.89 -13.66
CA THR A 105 -4.06 4.12 -13.33
C THR A 105 -4.83 5.39 -13.66
N TYR A 106 -6.01 5.29 -14.26
CA TYR A 106 -6.81 6.43 -14.71
C TYR A 106 -7.41 7.21 -13.55
N GLY A 107 -7.45 8.55 -13.71
CA GLY A 107 -8.10 9.47 -12.78
C GLY A 107 -7.60 9.33 -11.35
N SER A 108 -8.54 9.25 -10.41
CA SER A 108 -8.29 9.14 -8.99
C SER A 108 -8.06 7.70 -8.49
N THR A 109 -7.91 6.72 -9.38
CA THR A 109 -7.85 5.29 -8.99
C THR A 109 -6.70 5.01 -8.02
N ILE A 110 -5.50 5.53 -8.29
CA ILE A 110 -4.33 5.34 -7.43
C ILE A 110 -4.55 6.02 -6.07
N GLU A 111 -5.03 7.27 -6.08
CA GLU A 111 -5.27 8.05 -4.86
C GLU A 111 -6.30 7.38 -3.94
N ARG A 112 -7.43 6.93 -4.50
CA ARG A 112 -8.46 6.20 -3.76
C ARG A 112 -7.93 4.89 -3.18
N ALA A 113 -7.08 4.18 -3.93
CA ALA A 113 -6.44 2.95 -3.45
C ALA A 113 -5.46 3.21 -2.31
N VAL A 114 -4.68 4.30 -2.38
CA VAL A 114 -3.76 4.73 -1.32
C VAL A 114 -4.54 5.14 -0.07
N GLU A 115 -5.57 5.97 -0.21
CA GLU A 115 -6.36 6.45 0.93
C GLU A 115 -7.08 5.30 1.64
N LYS A 116 -7.63 4.33 0.90
CA LYS A 116 -8.23 3.11 1.49
C LYS A 116 -7.22 2.29 2.30
N ARG A 117 -5.93 2.32 1.95
CA ARG A 117 -4.86 1.61 2.67
C ARG A 117 -4.30 2.42 3.83
N LYS A 118 -4.58 3.72 3.90
CA LYS A 118 -4.07 4.60 4.95
C LYS A 118 -4.61 4.14 6.30
N GLY A 119 -3.70 3.97 7.27
CA GLY A 119 -4.03 3.46 8.59
C GLY A 119 -4.23 1.94 8.68
N TYR A 120 -4.22 1.20 7.57
CA TYR A 120 -4.28 -0.26 7.61
C TYR A 120 -3.05 -0.84 8.31
N LYS A 121 -3.28 -1.63 9.35
CA LYS A 121 -2.24 -2.34 10.11
C LYS A 121 -2.40 -3.83 9.91
N HIS A 122 -1.37 -4.47 9.36
CA HIS A 122 -1.29 -5.93 9.30
C HIS A 122 -1.32 -6.54 10.71
N THR A 123 -1.94 -7.72 10.84
CA THR A 123 -1.89 -8.54 12.05
C THR A 123 -0.48 -9.05 12.29
N ASP A 124 -0.17 -9.42 13.53
CA ASP A 124 1.15 -9.95 13.88
C ASP A 124 1.47 -11.26 13.16
N GLU A 125 0.47 -12.10 12.90
CA GLU A 125 0.62 -13.30 12.09
C GLU A 125 1.06 -12.96 10.66
N ILE A 126 0.42 -11.98 10.01
CA ILE A 126 0.81 -11.58 8.64
C ILE A 126 2.20 -10.95 8.65
N ARG A 127 2.53 -10.12 9.65
CA ARG A 127 3.88 -9.55 9.79
C ARG A 127 4.94 -10.65 9.94
N ARG A 128 4.66 -11.70 10.72
CA ARG A 128 5.54 -12.86 10.88
C ARG A 128 5.77 -13.56 9.53
N LYS A 129 4.69 -13.87 8.79
CA LYS A 129 4.77 -14.49 7.46
C LYS A 129 5.59 -13.66 6.47
N ILE A 130 5.41 -12.34 6.47
CA ILE A 130 6.20 -11.42 5.63
C ILE A 130 7.68 -11.46 6.02
N SER A 131 7.98 -11.42 7.32
CA SER A 131 9.36 -11.49 7.83
C SER A 131 10.05 -12.80 7.43
N GLU A 132 9.37 -13.92 7.65
CA GLU A 132 9.86 -15.27 7.27
C GLU A 132 10.13 -15.36 5.76
N SER A 133 9.21 -14.88 4.93
CA SER A 133 9.39 -14.85 3.47
C SER A 133 10.60 -14.01 3.03
N ASN A 134 10.96 -12.98 3.79
CA ASN A 134 12.07 -12.09 3.47
C ASN A 134 13.41 -12.55 4.05
N LYS A 135 13.41 -13.54 4.94
CA LYS A 135 14.63 -14.03 5.59
C LYS A 135 15.59 -14.60 4.54
N GLY A 136 16.77 -14.00 4.44
CA GLY A 136 17.82 -14.43 3.51
C GLY A 136 17.67 -13.95 2.06
N LYS A 137 16.63 -13.16 1.73
CA LYS A 137 16.54 -12.53 0.39
C LYS A 137 17.70 -11.57 0.17
N LYS A 138 18.46 -11.79 -0.90
CA LYS A 138 19.51 -10.89 -1.38
C LYS A 138 18.94 -9.96 -2.45
N TYR A 139 19.30 -8.68 -2.38
CA TYR A 139 18.87 -7.68 -3.35
C TYR A 139 19.94 -7.47 -4.43
N SER A 140 19.50 -7.05 -5.62
CA SER A 140 20.41 -6.62 -6.68
C SER A 140 21.18 -5.37 -6.25
N GLU A 141 22.38 -5.20 -6.79
CA GLU A 141 23.21 -4.03 -6.54
C GLU A 141 22.51 -2.72 -6.90
N GLU A 142 21.76 -2.70 -7.99
CA GLU A 142 20.91 -1.58 -8.39
C GLU A 142 19.90 -1.21 -7.29
N THR A 143 19.24 -2.22 -6.72
CA THR A 143 18.24 -2.04 -5.65
C THR A 143 18.90 -1.50 -4.38
N ILE A 144 20.07 -2.03 -4.02
CA ILE A 144 20.88 -1.55 -2.90
C ILE A 144 21.25 -0.06 -3.12
N ASN A 145 21.65 0.31 -4.32
CA ASN A 145 22.01 1.69 -4.65
C ASN A 145 20.82 2.64 -4.58
N LYS A 146 19.63 2.24 -5.07
CA LYS A 146 18.39 3.01 -4.91
C LYS A 146 18.06 3.24 -3.42
N MET A 147 18.18 2.19 -2.58
CA MET A 147 17.96 2.30 -1.14
C MET A 147 19.00 3.17 -0.41
N ARG A 148 20.25 3.23 -0.90
CA ARG A 148 21.28 4.12 -0.34
C ARG A 148 20.98 5.58 -0.67
N LYS A 149 20.66 5.87 -1.94
CA LYS A 149 20.35 7.22 -2.41
C LYS A 149 19.15 7.84 -1.68
N SER A 150 18.09 7.05 -1.42
CA SER A 150 16.91 7.56 -0.72
C SER A 150 17.19 8.04 0.72
N LYS A 151 18.29 7.57 1.35
CA LYS A 151 18.69 7.98 2.70
C LYS A 151 19.51 9.28 2.73
N LEU A 152 20.02 9.75 1.60
CA LEU A 152 21.02 10.82 1.54
C LEU A 152 20.44 12.16 1.04
N GLY A 153 19.11 12.33 1.03
CA GLY A 153 18.47 13.53 0.50
C GLY A 153 17.46 14.15 1.46
N PRO A 154 16.96 15.36 1.14
CA PRO A 154 16.02 16.12 1.99
C PRO A 154 14.70 15.40 2.27
N ASN A 155 14.35 14.39 1.45
CA ASN A 155 13.19 13.53 1.69
C ASN A 155 13.39 12.55 2.85
N ASN A 156 14.62 12.32 3.30
CA ASN A 156 14.88 11.60 4.55
C ASN A 156 14.70 12.59 5.71
N PRO A 157 13.76 12.34 6.65
CA PRO A 157 13.54 13.22 7.81
C PRO A 157 14.79 13.50 8.63
N MET A 158 15.77 12.58 8.63
CA MET A 158 17.01 12.72 9.37
C MET A 158 18.11 13.50 8.62
N TYR A 159 17.87 13.86 7.37
CA TYR A 159 18.85 14.56 6.55
C TYR A 159 19.18 15.93 7.13
N GLY A 160 20.47 16.21 7.33
CA GLY A 160 20.95 17.47 7.92
C GLY A 160 20.71 17.62 9.42
N MET A 161 20.13 16.63 10.10
CA MET A 161 19.89 16.68 11.55
C MET A 161 21.16 16.34 12.35
N THR A 162 21.80 17.37 12.91
CA THR A 162 22.97 17.27 13.81
C THR A 162 22.72 17.98 15.14
N GLY A 163 23.51 17.65 16.17
CA GLY A 163 23.38 18.26 17.49
C GLY A 163 21.95 18.15 18.05
N ASN A 164 21.48 19.19 18.74
CA ASN A 164 20.13 19.24 19.34
C ASN A 164 18.98 19.05 18.34
N LYS A 165 19.21 19.24 17.03
CA LYS A 165 18.19 19.01 16.00
C LYS A 165 17.99 17.54 15.68
N ASN A 166 18.92 16.68 16.07
CA ASN A 166 18.80 15.23 15.92
C ASN A 166 18.04 14.64 17.13
N PRO A 167 16.90 13.96 16.94
CA PRO A 167 16.14 13.35 18.03
C PRO A 167 16.93 12.33 18.87
N MET A 168 18.02 11.80 18.32
CA MET A 168 18.92 10.87 19.00
C MET A 168 20.05 11.55 19.77
N TYR A 169 20.21 12.87 19.64
CA TYR A 169 21.23 13.62 20.36
C TYR A 169 20.92 13.62 21.87
N GLY A 170 21.94 13.42 22.69
CA GLY A 170 21.79 13.24 24.14
C GLY A 170 21.23 11.87 24.57
N ARG A 171 20.52 11.14 23.71
CA ARG A 171 19.97 9.79 24.02
C ARG A 171 20.99 8.65 23.95
N ARG A 172 22.28 8.96 23.87
CA ARG A 172 23.39 7.98 23.81
C ARG A 172 24.52 8.45 24.72
N GLY A 173 25.25 7.50 25.30
CA GLY A 173 26.41 7.79 26.13
C GLY A 173 26.05 8.27 27.55
N SER A 174 26.91 9.09 28.13
CA SER A 174 26.76 9.68 29.47
C SER A 174 25.65 10.73 29.58
N LYS A 175 25.18 11.27 28.45
CA LYS A 175 24.08 12.24 28.40
C LYS A 175 22.69 11.58 28.40
N ASN A 176 22.62 10.25 28.31
CA ASN A 176 21.36 9.53 28.28
C ASN A 176 20.76 9.49 29.70
N PRO A 177 19.57 10.07 29.95
CA PRO A 177 18.95 10.04 31.27
C PRO A 177 18.60 8.61 31.74
N ASN A 178 18.46 7.67 30.79
CA ASN A 178 18.23 6.25 31.08
C ASN A 178 19.53 5.42 30.97
N ALA A 179 20.69 6.03 31.24
CA ALA A 179 21.95 5.30 31.26
C ALA A 179 21.97 4.31 32.43
N ILE A 180 22.34 3.06 32.14
CA ILE A 180 22.46 2.01 33.15
C ILE A 180 23.80 2.17 33.86
N LYS A 181 23.75 2.26 35.18
CA LYS A 181 24.93 2.28 36.05
C LYS A 181 25.56 0.89 36.13
N VAL A 182 26.87 0.85 36.24
CA VAL A 182 27.63 -0.40 36.43
C VAL A 182 28.68 -0.24 37.50
N ILE A 183 28.92 -1.32 38.22
CA ILE A 183 29.99 -1.42 39.21
C ILE A 183 31.06 -2.39 38.71
N CYS A 184 32.32 -1.98 38.85
CA CYS A 184 33.46 -2.88 38.72
C CYS A 184 33.68 -3.56 40.06
N ILE A 185 33.39 -4.86 40.15
CA ILE A 185 33.53 -5.64 41.38
C ILE A 185 35.00 -5.74 41.81
N THR A 186 35.92 -5.77 40.85
CA THR A 186 37.37 -5.87 41.13
C THR A 186 37.92 -4.60 41.79
N THR A 187 37.45 -3.41 41.38
CA THR A 187 37.96 -2.13 41.90
C THR A 187 37.02 -1.44 42.89
N GLY A 188 35.77 -1.89 43.00
CA GLY A 188 34.71 -1.24 43.78
C GLY A 188 34.15 0.04 43.15
N GLU A 189 34.67 0.47 41.99
CA GLU A 189 34.25 1.72 41.35
C GLU A 189 32.89 1.60 40.67
N ILE A 190 32.03 2.60 40.92
CA ILE A 190 30.70 2.73 40.30
C ILE A 190 30.78 3.77 39.18
N PHE A 191 30.17 3.44 38.04
CA PHE A 191 30.10 4.30 36.87
C PHE A 191 28.65 4.55 36.49
N ASN A 192 28.34 5.80 36.12
CA ASN A 192 26.97 6.22 35.81
C ASN A 192 26.47 5.78 34.42
N SER A 193 27.37 5.28 33.56
CA SER A 193 27.01 4.80 32.22
C SER A 193 28.05 3.82 31.71
N ILE A 194 27.61 2.65 31.26
CA ILE A 194 28.46 1.65 30.57
C ILE A 194 29.28 2.30 29.45
N LYS A 195 28.65 3.19 28.68
CA LYS A 195 29.29 3.75 27.51
C LYS A 195 30.40 4.75 27.86
N GLU A 196 30.25 5.45 28.98
CA GLU A 196 31.31 6.31 29.53
C GLU A 196 32.48 5.45 30.02
N THR A 197 32.19 4.37 30.74
CA THR A 197 33.18 3.41 31.22
C THR A 197 34.00 2.80 30.08
N GLU A 198 33.34 2.32 29.03
CA GLU A 198 34.00 1.75 27.85
C GLU A 198 34.94 2.76 27.17
N MET A 199 34.56 4.04 27.10
CA MET A 199 35.44 5.08 26.54
C MET A 199 36.61 5.41 27.47
N LYS A 200 36.34 5.61 28.76
CA LYS A 200 37.33 6.01 29.77
C LYS A 200 38.42 4.94 29.93
N LEU A 201 38.01 3.68 30.01
CA LEU A 201 38.91 2.54 30.19
C LEU A 201 39.35 1.92 28.87
N LYS A 202 38.81 2.35 27.73
CA LYS A 202 39.05 1.78 26.39
C LYS A 202 38.80 0.26 26.34
N ILE A 203 37.71 -0.17 26.96
CA ILE A 203 37.28 -1.57 27.03
C ILE A 203 35.96 -1.77 26.30
N CYS A 204 35.61 -3.02 26.03
CA CYS A 204 34.35 -3.40 25.39
C CYS A 204 33.77 -4.63 26.09
N HIS A 205 32.50 -4.93 25.82
CA HIS A 205 31.78 -6.11 26.32
C HIS A 205 31.42 -6.07 27.81
N ILE A 206 31.34 -4.90 28.42
CA ILE A 206 30.82 -4.75 29.80
C ILE A 206 29.41 -5.33 29.90
N VAL A 207 28.55 -5.08 28.91
CA VAL A 207 27.18 -5.62 28.85
C VAL A 207 27.16 -7.15 28.86
N ASP A 208 28.06 -7.78 28.10
CA ASP A 208 28.14 -9.25 28.06
C ASP A 208 28.64 -9.80 29.40
N CYS A 209 29.50 -9.05 30.09
CA CYS A 209 29.95 -9.40 31.44
C CYS A 209 28.80 -9.33 32.46
N CYS A 210 28.04 -8.22 32.49
CA CYS A 210 26.89 -8.06 33.38
C CYS A 210 25.78 -9.10 33.11
N ARG A 211 25.67 -9.58 31.86
CA ARG A 211 24.70 -10.63 31.46
C ARG A 211 25.22 -12.06 31.69
N GLY A 212 26.40 -12.23 32.28
CA GLY A 212 27.00 -13.54 32.53
C GLY A 212 27.49 -14.28 31.29
N LYS A 213 27.55 -13.62 30.12
CA LYS A 213 28.09 -14.19 28.87
C LYS A 213 29.62 -14.16 28.83
N ARG A 214 30.23 -13.31 29.65
CA ARG A 214 31.69 -13.19 29.82
C ARG A 214 32.04 -13.03 31.29
N ASN A 215 33.18 -13.59 31.69
CA ASN A 215 33.60 -13.55 33.09
C ASN A 215 34.26 -12.21 33.48
N TYR A 216 34.78 -11.46 32.51
CA TYR A 216 35.43 -10.17 32.73
C TYR A 216 35.44 -9.33 31.44
N ALA A 217 35.65 -8.02 31.58
CA ALA A 217 35.88 -7.10 30.47
C ALA A 217 36.98 -6.09 30.84
N GLY A 218 38.14 -6.18 30.17
CA GLY A 218 39.29 -5.33 30.47
C GLY A 218 40.20 -5.84 31.60
N LYS A 219 41.31 -5.14 31.80
CA LYS A 219 42.28 -5.39 32.88
C LYS A 219 42.69 -4.08 33.53
N HIS A 220 42.99 -4.11 34.82
CA HIS A 220 43.51 -2.96 35.54
C HIS A 220 44.88 -2.54 34.96
N PRO A 221 45.10 -1.25 34.66
CA PRO A 221 46.30 -0.80 33.94
C PRO A 221 47.61 -1.01 34.71
N VAL A 222 47.56 -0.96 36.05
CA VAL A 222 48.73 -1.16 36.92
C VAL A 222 48.86 -2.61 37.40
N THR A 223 47.84 -3.15 38.08
CA THR A 223 47.88 -4.50 38.66
C THR A 223 47.66 -5.64 37.66
N GLY A 224 47.15 -5.35 36.46
CA GLY A 224 46.85 -6.37 35.43
C GLY A 224 45.64 -7.25 35.74
N GLU A 225 44.94 -7.03 36.86
CA GLU A 225 43.81 -7.82 37.31
C GLU A 225 42.62 -7.71 36.36
N LYS A 226 41.88 -8.81 36.19
CA LYS A 226 40.68 -8.85 35.34
C LYS A 226 39.55 -8.06 35.99
N LEU A 227 38.95 -7.14 35.23
CA LEU A 227 37.85 -6.31 35.70
C LEU A 227 36.51 -7.04 35.50
N VAL A 228 35.82 -7.33 36.60
CA VAL A 228 34.52 -8.00 36.63
C VAL A 228 33.43 -6.96 36.79
N TRP A 229 32.36 -7.05 35.99
CA TRP A 229 31.33 -6.01 35.91
C TRP A 229 29.94 -6.55 36.26
N ARG A 230 29.16 -5.74 36.98
CA ARG A 230 27.74 -5.99 37.24
C ARG A 230 26.92 -4.73 37.01
N TYR A 231 25.62 -4.89 36.76
CA TYR A 231 24.67 -3.80 36.86
C TYR A 231 24.62 -3.33 38.32
N TYR A 232 24.55 -2.02 38.49
CA TYR A 232 24.42 -1.40 39.80
C TYR A 232 23.00 -0.89 39.94
N ASP A 233 22.26 -1.48 40.86
CA ASP A 233 20.93 -1.03 41.29
C ASP A 233 21.13 -0.31 42.65
N GLU A 234 20.61 0.91 42.77
CA GLU A 234 20.67 1.72 44.00
C GLU A 234 19.86 1.12 45.16
#